data_AF-A0A972W174-F1
#
_entry.id   AF-A0A972W174-F1
#
_cell.length_a   1.000
_cell.length_b   1.000
_cell.length_c   1.000
_cell.angle_alpha   90.00
_cell.angle_beta   90.00
_cell.angle_gamma   90.00
#
_symmetry.space_group_name_H-M   'P 1'
#
loop_
_entity.id
_entity.type
_entity.pdbx_description
1 polymer ?
#
loop_
_entity_poly.entity_id
_entity_poly.type
_entity_poly.pdbx_seq_one_letter_code
_entity_poly.pdbx_strand_id
1 'polypeptide(L)' 'SMGARVIAQYAVMGGYDFVNIIEAPTNEVMARLAVELGSRGSIKITTLPAISVDDFVGILSGQAPGGD' A
#
# COMPACT_ATOMS: atom_id res chain seq x y z
N SER A 1 -8.65 -13.97 -8.87
CA SER A 1 -7.79 -12.78 -8.95
C SER A 1 -8.00 -11.98 -7.68
N MET A 2 -6.95 -11.65 -6.92
CA MET A 2 -7.07 -10.96 -5.61
C MET A 2 -7.46 -9.47 -5.70
N GLY A 3 -7.86 -8.97 -6.87
CA GLY A 3 -8.37 -7.59 -7.02
C GLY A 3 -7.33 -6.47 -6.84
N ALA A 4 -6.06 -6.79 -6.58
CA ALA A 4 -4.99 -5.79 -6.46
C ALA A 4 -4.40 -5.43 -7.84
N ARG A 5 -4.11 -4.15 -8.05
CA ARG A 5 -3.55 -3.59 -9.29
C ARG A 5 -2.33 -2.73 -8.98
N VAL A 6 -1.23 -2.98 -9.69
CA VAL A 6 -0.06 -2.09 -9.63
C VAL A 6 -0.37 -0.82 -10.41
N ILE A 7 -0.29 0.33 -9.73
CA ILE A 7 -0.46 1.66 -10.31
C ILE A 7 0.85 2.17 -10.88
N ALA A 8 1.93 1.98 -10.12
CA ALA A 8 3.26 2.38 -10.49
C ALA A 8 4.30 1.52 -9.77
N GLN A 9 5.47 1.38 -10.38
CA GLN A 9 6.62 0.70 -9.80
C GLN A 9 7.86 1.51 -10.13
N TYR A 10 8.72 1.69 -9.13
CA TYR A 10 9.98 2.41 -9.26
C TYR A 10 11.11 1.56 -8.70
N ALA A 11 12.20 1.45 -9.44
CA ALA A 11 13.48 1.07 -8.86
C ALA A 11 14.05 2.27 -8.10
N VAL A 12 14.56 2.06 -6.89
CA VAL A 12 15.08 3.16 -6.05
C VAL A 12 16.53 2.89 -5.65
N MET A 13 17.32 3.95 -5.53
CA MET A 13 18.75 3.87 -5.18
C MET A 13 18.97 4.17 -3.69
N GLY A 14 18.20 3.50 -2.84
CA GLY A 14 18.14 3.76 -1.40
C GLY A 14 18.10 2.46 -0.58
N GLY A 15 17.51 2.52 0.62
CA GLY A 15 17.41 1.35 1.51
C GLY A 15 16.48 0.23 1.04
N TYR A 16 15.86 0.37 -0.12
CA TYR A 16 14.98 -0.61 -0.75
C TYR A 16 15.36 -0.72 -2.23
N ASP A 17 15.06 -1.86 -2.86
CA ASP A 17 15.28 -2.04 -4.29
C ASP A 17 14.12 -1.44 -5.12
N PHE A 18 12.90 -1.54 -4.60
CA PHE A 18 11.68 -1.12 -5.28
C PHE A 18 10.67 -0.44 -4.35
N VAL A 19 9.92 0.51 -4.92
CA VAL A 19 8.68 1.06 -4.34
C VAL A 19 7.53 0.77 -5.30
N ASN A 20 6.46 0.19 -4.77
CA ASN A 20 5.26 -0.16 -5.54
C ASN A 20 4.06 0.60 -4.99
N ILE A 21 3.32 1.28 -5.87
CA ILE A 21 2.01 1.84 -5.56
C ILE A 21 0.97 0.84 -6.04
N ILE A 22 0.20 0.29 -5.12
CA ILE A 22 -0.77 -0.78 -5.39
C ILE A 22 -2.13 -0.34 -4.89
N GLU A 23 -3.12 -0.38 -5.77
CA GLU A 23 -4.53 -0.24 -5.42
C GLU A 23 -5.08 -1.62 -5.08
N ALA A 24 -5.71 -1.75 -3.93
CA ALA A 24 -6.33 -2.98 -3.47
C ALA A 24 -7.65 -2.68 -2.78
N PRO A 25 -8.66 -3.58 -2.85
CA PRO A 25 -9.95 -3.34 -2.23
C PRO A 25 -9.90 -3.19 -0.71
N THR A 26 -8.98 -3.90 -0.04
CA THR A 26 -8.80 -3.84 1.41
C THR A 26 -7.36 -4.11 1.84
N ASN A 27 -7.04 -3.79 3.09
CA ASN A 27 -5.72 -4.08 3.68
C ASN A 27 -5.43 -5.58 3.80
N GLU A 28 -6.46 -6.41 4.02
CA GLU A 28 -6.32 -7.87 4.11
C GLU A 28 -5.87 -8.48 2.78
N VAL A 29 -6.34 -7.92 1.66
CA VAL A 29 -5.89 -8.31 0.33
C VAL A 29 -4.37 -8.05 0.19
N MET A 30 -3.91 -6.88 0.61
CA MET A 30 -2.48 -6.54 0.58
C MET A 30 -1.64 -7.38 1.54
N ALA A 31 -2.15 -7.67 2.73
CA ALA A 31 -1.45 -8.53 3.69
C ALA A 31 -1.23 -9.95 3.13
N ARG A 32 -2.27 -10.54 2.52
CA ARG A 32 -2.17 -11.85 1.86
C ARG A 32 -1.17 -11.83 0.71
N LEU A 33 -1.21 -10.79 -0.13
CA LEU A 33 -0.26 -10.63 -1.24
C LEU A 33 1.19 -10.50 -0.74
N ALA A 34 1.41 -9.71 0.32
CA ALA A 34 2.74 -9.55 0.92
C ALA A 34 3.28 -10.87 1.49
N VAL A 35 2.43 -11.67 2.15
CA VAL A 35 2.81 -13.00 2.65
C VAL A 35 3.14 -13.95 1.49
N GLU A 36 2.33 -13.98 0.43
CA GLU A 36 2.56 -14.83 -0.73
C GLU A 36 3.88 -14.49 -1.43
N LEU A 37 4.14 -13.20 -1.67
CA LEU A 37 5.38 -12.73 -2.31
C LEU A 37 6.60 -12.94 -1.41
N GLY A 38 6.48 -12.67 -0.10
CA GLY A 38 7.55 -12.87 0.87
C GLY A 38 7.88 -14.34 1.15
N SER A 39 6.92 -15.24 1.01
CA SER A 39 7.11 -16.69 1.23
C SER A 39 8.15 -17.32 0.30
N ARG A 40 8.46 -16.65 -0.83
CA ARG A 40 9.46 -17.07 -1.81
C ARG A 40 10.91 -16.78 -1.37
N GLY A 41 11.10 -16.16 -0.19
CA GLY A 41 12.39 -16.05 0.50
C GLY A 41 13.36 -15.01 -0.02
N SER A 42 13.17 -14.49 -1.24
CA SER A 42 14.08 -13.49 -1.85
C SER A 42 13.68 -12.03 -1.59
N ILE A 43 12.49 -11.78 -1.03
CA ILE A 43 11.93 -10.43 -0.91
C ILE A 43 11.53 -10.16 0.54
N LYS A 44 11.94 -9.00 1.06
CA LYS A 44 11.41 -8.43 2.30
C LYS A 44 10.48 -7.29 1.94
N ILE A 45 9.23 -7.34 2.41
CA ILE A 45 8.20 -6.39 2.05
C ILE A 45 7.85 -5.55 3.27
N THR A 46 7.80 -4.23 3.10
CA THR A 46 7.17 -3.31 4.03
C THR A 46 5.91 -2.77 3.38
N THR A 47 4.75 -3.06 3.98
CA THR A 47 3.46 -2.56 3.50
C THR A 47 3.11 -1.29 4.26
N LEU A 48 2.79 -0.22 3.52
CA LEU A 48 2.39 1.07 4.06
C LEU A 48 0.98 1.39 3.53
N PRO A 49 -0.09 1.19 4.32
CA PRO A 49 -1.42 1.67 3.95
C PRO A 49 -1.38 3.18 3.75
N ALA A 50 -1.87 3.63 2.59
CA ALA A 50 -1.96 5.04 2.27
C ALA A 50 -3.42 5.50 2.40
N ILE A 51 -3.62 6.71 2.92
CA ILE A 51 -4.88 7.44 2.88
C ILE A 51 -4.66 8.71 2.06
N SER A 52 -5.74 9.30 1.55
CA SER A 52 -5.65 10.58 0.85
C SER A 52 -5.16 11.67 1.82
N VAL A 53 -4.55 12.73 1.27
CA VAL A 53 -4.15 13.89 2.08
C VAL A 53 -5.38 14.54 2.70
N ASP A 54 -6.50 14.57 1.98
CA ASP A 54 -7.75 15.15 2.46
C ASP A 54 -8.33 14.37 3.63
N ASP A 55 -8.34 13.03 3.57
CA ASP A 55 -8.73 12.17 4.69
C ASP A 55 -7.83 12.39 5.90
N PHE A 56 -6.51 12.45 5.67
CA PHE A 56 -5.54 12.69 6.72
C PHE A 56 -5.77 14.03 7.42
N VAL A 57 -5.99 15.10 6.65
CA VAL A 57 -6.29 16.43 7.20
C VAL A 57 -7.63 16.42 7.95
N GLY A 58 -8.66 15.78 7.39
CA GLY A 58 -9.98 15.66 8.04
C GLY A 58 -9.90 15.00 9.41
N ILE A 59 -9.15 13.89 9.52
CA ILE A 59 -8.90 13.21 10.79
C ILE A 59 -8.24 14.14 11.81
N LEU A 60 -7.24 14.93 11.39
CA LEU A 60 -6.52 15.85 12.28
C LEU A 60 -7.33 17.08 12.69
N SER A 61 -8.24 17.55 11.82
CA SER A 61 -9.10 18.70 12.11
C SER A 61 -10.38 18.33 12.86
N GLY A 62 -10.61 17.05 13.15
CA GLY A 62 -11.84 16.57 13.79
C GLY A 62 -13.05 16.56 12.86
N GLN A 63 -12.84 16.69 11.54
CA GLN A 63 -13.86 16.46 10.54
C GLN A 63 -13.99 14.95 10.31
N ALA A 64 -15.21 14.45 10.14
CA ALA A 64 -15.38 13.08 9.65
C ALA A 64 -14.73 12.98 8.24
N PRO A 65 -14.00 11.89 7.93
CA PRO A 65 -13.43 11.72 6.60
C PRO A 65 -14.51 11.88 5.54
N GLY A 66 -14.24 12.74 4.55
CA GLY A 66 -15.13 12.98 3.43
C GLY A 66 -15.14 11.72 2.57
N GLY A 67 -16.24 10.98 2.59
CA GLY A 67 -16.40 9.81 1.74
C GLY A 67 -16.40 10.23 0.27
N ASP A 68 -15.39 9.80 -0.46
CA ASP A 68 -15.40 9.70 -1.92
C ASP A 68 -16.06 8.37 -2.37
#